data_AF-A0AAJ1IAF6-F1
#
_entry.id   AF-A0AAJ1IAF6-F1
#
_cell.length_a   1.000
_cell.length_b   1.000
_cell.length_c   1.000
_cell.angle_alpha   90.00
_cell.angle_beta   90.00
_cell.angle_gamma   90.00
#
_symmetry.space_group_name_H-M   'P 1'
#
loop_
_entity.id
_entity.type
_entity.pdbx_description
1 polymer ?
#
loop_
_entity_poly.entity_id
_entity_poly.type
_entity_poly.pdbx_seq_one_letter_code
_entity_poly.pdbx_strand_id
1 'polypeptide(L)'
;MKKLFLILIILTAAGSAGFAGDISFAFEDARFHSDLLGGFAPVYIRAGIDYTGLELIDSQRTDLYVIGGGALVSESIWTGLDGLPFLADAVANNTDDFDDENSYSRWQTDFSMKLKQGFIHEEGREKALLAAYGKYAITFTSPHENWGGGTSSNFLDGLASAYPDQDGTVTNLLQAGIELDRLDKGDVYDGFNVDASIQAAPRWLANSLYGDSNFMQLDLTAKGYYSLLELKRKDSELTGLGIYLADRVQVDYLIGDAVPQYYQENPALGTKMRGFERMSMGTEFTIVNNFDIRLYGIEFVDNINPVAVLFWDTGYYAGDFYNTDYNEAGLRMSTGFELALNIVDFAQVGYRFGFPLIGENLQQESMQSGIMFMYQF
;
A
#
# COMPACT_ATOMS: atom_id res chain seq x y z
N MET A 1 26.49 8.20 -15.49
CA MET A 1 25.99 9.11 -16.55
C MET A 1 24.65 8.69 -17.16
N LYS A 2 24.48 7.47 -17.70
CA LYS A 2 23.19 7.03 -18.29
C LYS A 2 21.99 7.05 -17.31
N LYS A 3 22.23 6.76 -16.02
CA LYS A 3 21.20 6.77 -14.96
C LYS A 3 20.69 8.17 -14.61
N LEU A 4 21.59 9.16 -14.55
CA LEU A 4 21.24 10.56 -14.33
C LEU A 4 20.41 11.11 -15.50
N PHE A 5 20.70 10.64 -16.71
CA PHE A 5 20.01 11.06 -17.93
C PHE A 5 18.55 10.55 -17.99
N LEU A 6 18.27 9.34 -17.51
CA LEU A 6 16.91 8.80 -17.42
C LEU A 6 16.06 9.58 -16.41
N ILE A 7 16.61 9.86 -15.23
CA ILE A 7 15.97 10.70 -14.20
C ILE A 7 15.71 12.10 -14.76
N LEU A 8 16.69 12.69 -15.44
CA LEU A 8 16.52 13.99 -16.08
C LEU A 8 15.43 13.96 -17.17
N ILE A 9 15.34 12.90 -17.98
CA ILE A 9 14.28 12.76 -19.00
C ILE A 9 12.91 12.63 -18.36
N ILE A 10 12.76 11.85 -17.28
CA ILE A 10 11.49 11.71 -16.56
C ILE A 10 11.10 13.06 -15.94
N LEU A 11 12.04 13.77 -15.31
CA LEU A 11 11.82 15.10 -14.76
C LEU A 11 11.51 16.15 -15.84
N THR A 12 12.13 16.04 -17.03
CA THR A 12 11.89 16.96 -18.15
C THR A 12 10.56 16.67 -18.84
N ALA A 13 10.17 15.40 -18.96
CA ALA A 13 8.87 14.99 -19.50
C ALA A 13 7.71 15.34 -18.56
N ALA A 14 7.88 15.10 -17.26
CA ALA A 14 6.98 15.56 -16.20
C ALA A 14 6.88 17.09 -16.17
N GLY A 15 8.02 17.77 -16.30
CA GLY A 15 8.08 19.23 -16.43
C GLY A 15 7.35 19.73 -17.67
N SER A 16 7.50 19.09 -18.83
CA SER A 16 6.86 19.53 -20.08
C SER A 16 5.35 19.26 -20.14
N ALA A 17 4.87 18.19 -19.48
CA ALA A 17 3.44 17.90 -19.37
C ALA A 17 2.72 18.90 -18.45
N GLY A 18 3.41 19.50 -17.48
CA GLY A 18 2.84 20.49 -16.56
C GLY A 18 2.61 21.89 -17.13
N PHE A 19 3.10 22.21 -18.34
CA PHE A 19 2.92 23.54 -18.92
C PHE A 19 1.73 23.58 -19.90
N ALA A 20 0.54 23.80 -19.33
CA ALA A 20 -0.67 24.36 -19.95
C ALA A 20 -1.63 23.43 -20.75
N GLY A 21 -2.03 22.29 -20.17
CA GLY A 21 -3.18 21.52 -20.67
C GLY A 21 -3.92 20.79 -19.56
N ASP A 22 -5.03 20.14 -19.90
CA ASP A 22 -5.80 19.29 -18.97
C ASP A 22 -5.12 17.96 -18.66
N ILE A 23 -3.83 17.82 -18.98
CA ILE A 23 -3.03 16.61 -18.81
C ILE A 23 -1.97 16.90 -17.76
N SER A 24 -1.92 16.09 -16.72
CA SER A 24 -0.88 16.14 -15.69
C SER A 24 -0.22 14.76 -15.53
N PHE A 25 0.99 14.77 -14.97
CA PHE A 25 1.68 13.54 -14.60
C PHE A 25 1.08 12.97 -13.31
N ALA A 26 0.77 11.68 -13.31
CA ALA A 26 0.27 10.98 -12.15
C ALA A 26 1.27 9.93 -11.68
N PHE A 27 1.62 9.97 -10.41
CA PHE A 27 2.44 8.97 -9.75
C PHE A 27 1.57 8.24 -8.73
N GLU A 28 1.62 6.91 -8.68
CA GLU A 28 0.77 6.11 -7.79
C GLU A 28 1.59 5.33 -6.75
N ASP A 29 2.65 4.63 -7.16
CA ASP A 29 3.40 3.76 -6.25
C ASP A 29 4.88 3.61 -6.65
N ALA A 30 5.73 3.37 -5.65
CA ALA A 30 7.09 2.91 -5.81
C ALA A 30 7.42 1.84 -4.75
N ARG A 31 7.93 0.69 -5.22
CA ARG A 31 8.37 -0.39 -4.32
C ARG A 31 9.86 -0.67 -4.48
N PHE A 32 10.50 -0.97 -3.37
CA PHE A 32 11.89 -1.38 -3.30
C PHE A 32 11.99 -2.90 -3.36
N HIS A 33 13.16 -3.38 -3.76
CA HIS A 33 13.52 -4.79 -3.70
C HIS A 33 14.80 -4.89 -2.89
N SER A 34 14.81 -5.71 -1.84
CA SER A 34 15.92 -5.84 -0.88
C SER A 34 17.26 -6.11 -1.59
N ASP A 35 17.25 -7.03 -2.55
CA ASP A 35 18.47 -7.51 -3.20
C ASP A 35 18.95 -6.61 -4.34
N LEU A 36 18.08 -5.74 -4.86
CA LEU A 36 18.41 -4.89 -6.00
C LEU A 36 18.80 -3.50 -5.52
N LEU A 37 19.96 -3.04 -5.99
CA LEU A 37 20.50 -1.73 -5.64
C LEU A 37 20.66 -1.54 -4.11
N GLY A 38 20.83 -2.65 -3.38
CA GLY A 38 20.93 -2.68 -1.92
C GLY A 38 19.68 -2.15 -1.20
N GLY A 39 18.50 -2.24 -1.83
CA GLY A 39 17.25 -1.71 -1.28
C GLY A 39 17.15 -0.19 -1.29
N PHE A 40 18.11 0.55 -1.91
CA PHE A 40 18.15 2.01 -1.84
C PHE A 40 17.35 2.73 -2.94
N ALA A 41 16.95 2.02 -3.99
CA ALA A 41 16.23 2.62 -5.11
C ALA A 41 14.98 1.82 -5.43
N PRO A 42 13.86 2.51 -5.73
CA PRO A 42 12.65 1.83 -6.14
C PRO A 42 12.91 1.09 -7.45
N VAL A 43 12.54 -0.17 -7.47
CA VAL A 43 12.66 -1.02 -8.67
C VAL A 43 11.33 -1.03 -9.39
N TYR A 44 10.23 -1.05 -8.64
CA TYR A 44 8.88 -0.89 -9.14
C TYR A 44 8.48 0.58 -9.11
N ILE A 45 7.98 1.07 -10.23
CA ILE A 45 7.38 2.40 -10.35
C ILE A 45 6.06 2.24 -11.07
N ARG A 46 5.01 2.86 -10.54
CA ARG A 46 3.69 2.95 -11.14
C ARG A 46 3.33 4.41 -11.35
N ALA A 47 3.21 4.80 -12.62
CA ALA A 47 3.00 6.18 -13.01
C ALA A 47 2.24 6.27 -14.35
N GLY A 48 1.79 7.47 -14.70
CA GLY A 48 1.08 7.70 -15.93
C GLY A 48 0.52 9.10 -16.01
N ILE A 49 -0.73 9.19 -16.46
CA ILE A 49 -1.37 10.44 -16.84
C ILE A 49 -2.68 10.59 -16.08
N ASP A 50 -2.92 11.81 -15.58
CA ASP A 50 -4.23 12.29 -15.13
C ASP A 50 -4.74 13.31 -16.15
N TYR A 51 -5.96 13.09 -16.65
CA TYR A 51 -6.63 13.94 -17.62
C TYR A 51 -7.93 14.50 -17.07
N THR A 52 -8.01 15.83 -16.96
CA THR A 52 -9.11 16.56 -16.31
C THR A 52 -10.05 17.26 -17.31
N GLY A 53 -9.80 17.11 -18.62
CA GLY A 53 -10.51 17.83 -19.68
C GLY A 53 -11.84 17.19 -20.09
N LEU A 54 -12.26 16.13 -19.39
CA LEU A 54 -13.55 15.49 -19.61
C LEU A 54 -14.63 16.19 -18.77
N GLU A 55 -15.77 16.47 -19.39
CA GLU A 55 -16.98 16.92 -18.72
C GLU A 55 -18.12 15.96 -19.06
N LEU A 56 -18.42 15.01 -18.16
CA LEU A 56 -19.58 14.12 -18.33
C LEU A 56 -20.87 14.72 -17.77
N ILE A 57 -20.74 15.58 -16.75
CA ILE A 57 -21.83 16.36 -16.15
C ILE A 57 -21.42 17.82 -16.23
N ASP A 58 -22.31 18.65 -16.79
CA ASP A 58 -22.06 20.09 -16.96
C ASP A 58 -21.59 20.73 -15.64
N SER A 59 -20.47 21.47 -15.72
CA SER A 59 -19.85 22.17 -14.59
C SER A 59 -19.37 21.27 -13.44
N GLN A 60 -19.19 19.96 -13.68
CA GLN A 60 -18.57 19.05 -12.71
C GLN A 60 -17.29 18.45 -13.28
N ARG A 61 -16.25 18.41 -12.44
CA ARG A 61 -14.95 17.84 -12.81
C ARG A 61 -15.03 16.32 -13.02
N THR A 62 -14.44 15.86 -14.12
CA THR A 62 -14.23 14.43 -14.41
C THR A 62 -12.74 14.19 -14.61
N ASP A 63 -12.18 13.25 -13.85
CA ASP A 63 -10.77 12.87 -13.95
C ASP A 63 -10.66 11.49 -14.60
N LEU A 64 -9.76 11.37 -15.58
CA LEU A 64 -9.37 10.11 -16.19
C LEU A 64 -7.90 9.82 -15.88
N TYR A 65 -7.66 8.80 -15.07
CA TYR A 65 -6.34 8.29 -14.77
C TYR A 65 -6.01 7.12 -15.67
N VAL A 66 -4.84 7.15 -16.30
CA VAL A 66 -4.25 6.02 -17.03
C VAL A 66 -2.87 5.77 -16.45
N ILE A 67 -2.73 4.69 -15.70
CA ILE A 67 -1.54 4.39 -14.91
C ILE A 67 -0.98 3.04 -15.31
N GLY A 68 0.34 2.97 -15.50
CA GLY A 68 1.06 1.75 -15.79
C GLY A 68 2.31 1.61 -14.91
N GLY A 69 2.74 0.39 -14.67
CA GLY A 69 3.96 0.12 -13.95
C GLY A 69 4.42 -1.32 -14.14
N GLY A 70 5.64 -1.61 -13.71
CA GLY A 70 6.13 -2.97 -13.70
C GLY A 70 7.59 -3.07 -13.31
N ALA A 71 7.94 -4.18 -12.67
CA ALA A 71 9.28 -4.49 -12.22
C ALA A 71 9.39 -5.91 -11.69
N LEU A 72 10.61 -6.28 -11.30
CA LEU A 72 10.83 -7.37 -10.37
C LEU A 72 10.55 -6.87 -8.95
N VAL A 73 9.65 -7.54 -8.24
CA VAL A 73 9.30 -7.25 -6.84
C VAL A 73 9.61 -8.48 -5.98
N SER A 74 9.92 -8.23 -4.71
CA SER A 74 10.09 -9.29 -3.70
C SER A 74 8.88 -9.26 -2.77
N GLU A 75 8.38 -10.44 -2.44
CA GLU A 75 7.22 -10.65 -1.58
C GLU A 75 7.56 -11.68 -0.50
N SER A 76 7.07 -11.47 0.72
CA SER A 76 7.18 -12.44 1.81
C SER A 76 5.86 -13.18 1.99
N ILE A 77 5.91 -14.49 2.17
CA ILE A 77 4.74 -15.34 2.43
C ILE A 77 4.84 -15.84 3.88
N TRP A 78 3.74 -15.75 4.64
CA TRP A 78 3.66 -16.22 6.02
C TRP A 78 2.72 -17.42 6.21
N THR A 79 2.51 -18.14 5.12
CA THR A 79 1.72 -19.36 5.03
C THR A 79 2.56 -20.47 4.39
N GLY A 80 2.30 -21.72 4.76
CA GLY A 80 2.92 -22.90 4.16
C GLY A 80 2.29 -23.29 2.82
N LEU A 81 2.82 -24.34 2.19
CA LEU A 81 2.33 -24.89 0.90
C LEU A 81 0.85 -25.30 0.93
N ASP A 82 0.31 -25.60 2.10
CA ASP A 82 -1.09 -25.93 2.33
C ASP A 82 -1.97 -24.69 2.55
N GLY A 83 -1.39 -23.49 2.49
CA GLY A 83 -2.04 -22.21 2.75
C GLY A 83 -2.25 -21.91 4.24
N LEU A 84 -1.85 -22.81 5.13
CA LEU A 84 -1.98 -22.62 6.57
C LEU A 84 -0.92 -21.64 7.08
N PRO A 85 -1.23 -20.83 8.11
CA PRO A 85 -0.24 -19.93 8.71
C PRO A 85 0.95 -20.73 9.27
N PHE A 86 2.15 -20.17 9.14
CA PHE A 86 3.30 -20.74 9.85
C PHE A 86 3.07 -20.70 11.36
N LEU A 87 3.26 -21.83 12.03
CA LEU A 87 3.24 -21.89 13.49
C LEU A 87 4.53 -21.26 14.03
N ALA A 88 4.42 -20.43 15.07
CA ALA A 88 5.56 -19.75 15.68
C ALA A 88 6.70 -20.71 16.11
N ASP A 89 6.36 -21.93 16.53
CA ASP A 89 7.34 -22.97 16.89
C ASP A 89 8.12 -23.53 15.70
N ALA A 90 7.56 -23.49 14.49
CA ALA A 90 8.27 -23.91 13.26
C ALA A 90 9.26 -22.81 12.81
N VAL A 91 8.88 -21.54 12.99
CA VAL A 91 9.72 -20.37 12.68
C VAL A 91 10.90 -20.26 13.64
N ALA A 92 10.65 -20.40 14.96
CA ALA A 92 11.66 -20.24 16.00
C ALA A 92 12.79 -21.30 15.97
N ASN A 93 12.57 -22.44 15.30
CA ASN A 93 13.55 -23.52 15.20
C ASN A 93 14.45 -23.44 13.96
N ASN A 94 14.26 -22.48 13.05
CA ASN A 94 14.95 -22.43 11.75
C ASN A 94 15.58 -21.05 11.44
N THR A 95 16.28 -20.47 12.41
CA THR A 95 16.52 -19.00 12.51
C THR A 95 17.44 -18.37 11.46
N ASP A 96 18.26 -19.12 10.72
CA ASP A 96 19.15 -18.54 9.69
C ASP A 96 18.63 -18.74 8.25
N ASP A 97 17.77 -19.74 8.00
CA ASP A 97 17.24 -20.04 6.65
C ASP A 97 15.80 -19.51 6.45
N PHE A 98 15.05 -19.17 7.52
CA PHE A 98 13.62 -18.85 7.41
C PHE A 98 13.29 -17.56 6.64
N ASP A 99 14.10 -16.51 6.78
CA ASP A 99 13.89 -15.23 6.07
C ASP A 99 14.23 -15.35 4.56
N ASP A 100 15.19 -16.21 4.21
CA ASP A 100 15.53 -16.50 2.81
C ASP A 100 14.52 -17.48 2.16
N GLU A 101 13.89 -18.36 2.96
CA GLU A 101 12.92 -19.35 2.50
C GLU A 101 11.49 -18.81 2.32
N ASN A 102 11.13 -17.74 3.04
CA ASN A 102 9.76 -17.19 3.00
C ASN A 102 9.57 -16.05 1.98
N SER A 103 10.64 -15.64 1.29
CA SER A 103 10.58 -14.57 0.32
C SER A 103 10.80 -15.08 -1.11
N TYR A 104 10.02 -14.56 -2.06
CA TYR A 104 10.17 -14.90 -3.47
C TYR A 104 10.11 -13.65 -4.34
N SER A 105 10.83 -13.72 -5.45
CA SER A 105 10.81 -12.69 -6.47
C SER A 105 9.71 -12.99 -7.49
N ARG A 106 9.07 -11.95 -8.01
CA ARG A 106 8.16 -12.07 -9.16
C ARG A 106 8.30 -10.90 -10.10
N TRP A 107 8.17 -11.15 -11.39
CA TRP A 107 7.87 -10.11 -12.35
C TRP A 107 6.42 -9.69 -12.17
N GLN A 108 6.20 -8.39 -12.04
CA GLN A 108 4.88 -7.80 -11.93
C GLN A 108 4.74 -6.69 -12.96
N THR A 109 3.61 -6.62 -13.64
CA THR A 109 3.22 -5.51 -14.51
C THR A 109 1.77 -5.16 -14.25
N ASP A 110 1.50 -3.87 -14.14
CA ASP A 110 0.18 -3.33 -13.82
C ASP A 110 -0.21 -2.29 -14.85
N PHE A 111 -1.47 -2.34 -15.25
CA PHE A 111 -2.11 -1.31 -16.04
C PHE A 111 -3.48 -1.01 -15.43
N SER A 112 -3.86 0.25 -15.34
CA SER A 112 -5.22 0.59 -14.93
C SER A 112 -5.72 1.87 -15.57
N MET A 113 -7.03 1.90 -15.75
CA MET A 113 -7.79 3.08 -16.16
C MET A 113 -8.85 3.34 -15.10
N LYS A 114 -8.86 4.55 -14.53
CA LYS A 114 -9.85 4.99 -13.53
C LYS A 114 -10.54 6.25 -14.03
N LEU A 115 -11.86 6.23 -14.04
CA LEU A 115 -12.70 7.39 -14.33
C LEU A 115 -13.37 7.83 -13.02
N LYS A 116 -13.13 9.06 -12.59
CA LYS A 116 -13.68 9.64 -11.36
C LYS A 116 -14.56 10.84 -11.70
N GLN A 117 -15.78 10.85 -11.18
CA GLN A 117 -16.75 11.93 -11.37
C GLN A 117 -17.01 12.61 -10.03
N GLY A 118 -16.79 13.92 -9.96
CA GLY A 118 -17.22 14.75 -8.83
C GLY A 118 -18.72 15.04 -8.88
N PHE A 119 -19.39 15.05 -7.72
CA PHE A 119 -20.83 15.34 -7.59
C PHE A 119 -21.13 16.52 -6.65
N ILE A 120 -20.35 16.65 -5.57
CA ILE A 120 -20.53 17.73 -4.59
C ILE A 120 -19.20 18.44 -4.44
N HIS A 121 -19.23 19.77 -4.49
CA HIS A 121 -18.06 20.64 -4.31
C HIS A 121 -18.29 21.57 -3.12
N GLU A 122 -17.24 21.83 -2.36
CA GLU A 122 -17.21 22.86 -1.33
C GLU A 122 -16.57 24.12 -1.93
N GLU A 123 -17.14 25.30 -1.65
CA GLU A 123 -16.65 26.57 -2.20
C GLU A 123 -15.18 26.80 -1.80
N GLY A 124 -14.33 27.13 -2.77
CA GLY A 124 -12.90 27.37 -2.56
C GLY A 124 -12.01 26.12 -2.59
N ARG A 125 -12.57 24.91 -2.85
CA ARG A 125 -11.78 23.69 -3.03
C ARG A 125 -11.71 23.27 -4.50
N GLU A 126 -10.54 22.80 -4.92
CA GLU A 126 -10.32 22.27 -6.27
C GLU A 126 -10.88 20.84 -6.44
N LYS A 127 -10.87 20.06 -5.36
CA LYS A 127 -11.35 18.68 -5.34
C LYS A 127 -12.84 18.62 -4.97
N ALA A 128 -13.56 17.68 -5.59
CA ALA A 128 -14.92 17.35 -5.18
C ALA A 128 -14.93 16.77 -3.76
N LEU A 129 -15.85 17.26 -2.94
CA LEU A 129 -16.15 16.69 -1.62
C LEU A 129 -16.67 15.26 -1.76
N LEU A 130 -17.62 15.02 -2.68
CA LEU A 130 -18.14 13.69 -2.96
C LEU A 130 -17.87 13.33 -4.41
N ALA A 131 -17.26 12.18 -4.64
CA ALA A 131 -17.02 11.62 -5.96
C ALA A 131 -17.41 10.14 -6.01
N ALA A 132 -17.69 9.64 -7.21
CA ALA A 132 -17.74 8.21 -7.48
C ALA A 132 -16.78 7.88 -8.62
N TYR A 133 -16.31 6.64 -8.67
CA TYR A 133 -15.39 6.21 -9.71
C TYR A 133 -15.63 4.77 -10.16
N GLY A 134 -15.22 4.50 -11.40
CA GLY A 134 -15.06 3.16 -11.94
C GLY A 134 -13.61 2.96 -12.38
N LYS A 135 -13.07 1.77 -12.15
CA LYS A 135 -11.70 1.39 -12.54
C LYS A 135 -11.71 0.02 -13.21
N TYR A 136 -10.94 -0.08 -14.28
CA TYR A 136 -10.53 -1.36 -14.86
C TYR A 136 -9.02 -1.49 -14.71
N ALA A 137 -8.55 -2.64 -14.23
CA ALA A 137 -7.13 -2.91 -14.08
C ALA A 137 -6.77 -4.27 -14.64
N ILE A 138 -5.53 -4.38 -15.10
CA ILE A 138 -4.90 -5.63 -15.52
C ILE A 138 -3.59 -5.74 -14.75
N THR A 139 -3.40 -6.86 -14.06
CA THR A 139 -2.16 -7.21 -13.38
C THR A 139 -1.65 -8.51 -13.96
N PHE A 140 -0.40 -8.52 -14.40
CA PHE A 140 0.34 -9.72 -14.77
C PHE A 140 1.38 -10.00 -13.69
N THR A 141 1.40 -11.21 -13.16
CA THR A 141 2.47 -11.69 -12.28
C THR A 141 3.07 -12.96 -12.84
N SER A 142 4.38 -13.12 -12.67
CA SER A 142 5.11 -14.34 -12.98
C SER A 142 6.18 -14.54 -11.92
N PRO A 143 6.14 -15.63 -11.15
CA PRO A 143 7.21 -15.99 -10.23
C PRO A 143 8.56 -16.03 -10.93
N HIS A 144 9.61 -15.69 -10.19
CA HIS A 144 10.98 -15.64 -10.66
C HIS A 144 11.91 -16.16 -9.55
N GLU A 145 12.93 -16.92 -9.93
CA GLU A 145 13.91 -17.42 -8.95
C GLU A 145 14.68 -16.27 -8.28
N ASN A 146 14.95 -16.40 -6.98
CA ASN A 146 15.75 -15.42 -6.25
C ASN A 146 17.19 -15.38 -6.80
N TRP A 147 17.76 -14.17 -6.89
CA TRP A 147 19.10 -13.97 -7.45
C TRP A 147 20.16 -14.41 -6.43
N GLY A 148 20.62 -15.66 -6.51
CA GLY A 148 21.59 -16.17 -5.52
C GLY A 148 21.76 -17.69 -5.47
N GLY A 149 20.86 -18.46 -6.11
CA GLY A 149 21.06 -19.89 -6.34
C GLY A 149 20.60 -20.83 -5.21
N GLY A 150 19.86 -20.33 -4.21
CA GLY A 150 19.00 -21.18 -3.39
C GLY A 150 17.70 -21.44 -4.11
N THR A 151 17.25 -22.69 -4.17
CA THR A 151 15.98 -23.13 -4.79
C THR A 151 14.76 -22.55 -4.06
N SER A 152 14.47 -21.26 -4.22
CA SER A 152 13.22 -20.66 -3.72
C SER A 152 12.01 -21.00 -4.61
N SER A 153 12.24 -21.48 -5.85
CA SER A 153 11.21 -22.01 -6.74
C SER A 153 10.51 -23.26 -6.20
N ASN A 154 11.07 -23.94 -5.19
CA ASN A 154 10.43 -25.08 -4.54
C ASN A 154 9.23 -24.67 -3.65
N PHE A 155 9.11 -23.40 -3.26
CA PHE A 155 8.01 -22.93 -2.39
C PHE A 155 6.66 -22.84 -3.15
N LEU A 156 6.69 -22.89 -4.48
CA LEU A 156 5.50 -22.85 -5.33
C LEU A 156 5.46 -24.02 -6.31
N ASP A 157 6.29 -25.06 -6.09
CA ASP A 157 6.43 -26.21 -7.00
C ASP A 157 5.19 -27.12 -6.95
N GLY A 158 4.15 -26.72 -7.71
CA GLY A 158 3.14 -27.56 -8.35
C GLY A 158 2.17 -28.36 -7.46
N LEU A 159 2.37 -28.39 -6.14
CA LEU A 159 1.63 -29.25 -5.20
C LEU A 159 0.70 -28.45 -4.26
N ALA A 160 0.74 -27.12 -4.30
CA ALA A 160 0.04 -26.25 -3.37
C ALA A 160 -1.29 -25.73 -3.96
N SER A 161 -2.42 -26.33 -3.59
CA SER A 161 -3.75 -25.82 -3.97
C SER A 161 -4.04 -24.41 -3.45
N ALA A 162 -3.24 -23.92 -2.50
CA ALA A 162 -3.42 -22.63 -1.84
C ALA A 162 -2.94 -21.42 -2.68
N TYR A 163 -2.14 -21.62 -3.74
CA TYR A 163 -1.56 -20.53 -4.54
C TYR A 163 -1.98 -20.64 -6.02
N PRO A 164 -3.13 -20.04 -6.41
CA PRO A 164 -3.63 -20.13 -7.78
C PRO A 164 -2.75 -19.39 -8.81
N ASP A 165 -1.81 -18.57 -8.34
CA ASP A 165 -0.81 -17.84 -9.13
C ASP A 165 0.61 -18.41 -9.03
N GLN A 166 0.77 -19.67 -8.56
CA GLN A 166 2.07 -20.34 -8.42
C GLN A 166 2.90 -20.44 -9.72
N ASP A 167 2.24 -20.43 -10.88
CA ASP A 167 2.87 -20.44 -12.21
C ASP A 167 2.78 -19.05 -12.89
N GLY A 168 2.29 -18.05 -12.17
CA GLY A 168 1.92 -16.73 -12.66
C GLY A 168 0.43 -16.58 -12.94
N THR A 169 -0.04 -15.32 -13.00
CA THR A 169 -1.44 -15.00 -13.28
C THR A 169 -1.59 -13.75 -14.17
N VAL A 170 -2.68 -13.72 -14.95
CA VAL A 170 -3.25 -12.49 -15.51
C VAL A 170 -4.58 -12.23 -14.82
N THR A 171 -4.63 -11.18 -14.01
CA THR A 171 -5.86 -10.74 -13.35
C THR A 171 -6.39 -9.46 -13.97
N ASN A 172 -7.59 -9.56 -14.53
CA ASN A 172 -8.44 -8.45 -14.92
C ASN A 172 -9.38 -8.13 -13.76
N LEU A 173 -9.46 -6.86 -13.40
CA LEU A 173 -10.20 -6.37 -12.25
C LEU A 173 -11.18 -5.28 -12.71
N LEU A 174 -12.42 -5.38 -12.23
CA LEU A 174 -13.37 -4.27 -12.25
C LEU A 174 -13.55 -3.75 -10.83
N GLN A 175 -13.48 -2.44 -10.64
CA GLN A 175 -13.69 -1.79 -9.37
C GLN A 175 -14.64 -0.61 -9.53
N ALA A 176 -15.49 -0.40 -8.52
CA ALA A 176 -16.33 0.77 -8.39
C ALA A 176 -16.26 1.28 -6.95
N GLY A 177 -16.28 2.59 -6.77
CA GLY A 177 -16.19 3.17 -5.43
C GLY A 177 -16.76 4.57 -5.31
N ILE A 178 -16.87 5.00 -4.07
CA ILE A 178 -17.27 6.35 -3.67
C ILE A 178 -16.20 6.93 -2.74
N GLU A 179 -15.96 8.22 -2.89
CA GLU A 179 -14.95 8.94 -2.13
C GLU A 179 -15.57 10.21 -1.54
N LEU A 180 -15.39 10.41 -0.25
CA LEU A 180 -15.73 11.62 0.47
C LEU A 180 -14.43 12.26 0.96
N ASP A 181 -13.99 13.34 0.31
CA ASP A 181 -12.70 13.99 0.57
C ASP A 181 -12.88 15.41 1.09
N ARG A 182 -12.59 15.60 2.38
CA ARG A 182 -12.45 16.91 3.01
C ARG A 182 -11.04 17.13 3.56
N LEU A 183 -10.06 16.34 3.15
CA LEU A 183 -8.70 16.44 3.65
C LEU A 183 -8.03 17.71 3.15
N ASP A 184 -7.47 18.50 4.05
CA ASP A 184 -6.56 19.59 3.74
C ASP A 184 -5.12 19.13 4.02
N LYS A 185 -4.27 19.22 3.00
CA LYS A 185 -2.86 18.77 3.04
C LYS A 185 -1.97 20.00 3.08
N GLY A 186 -1.75 20.56 4.27
CA GLY A 186 -0.69 21.52 4.54
C GLY A 186 0.48 20.87 5.29
N ASP A 187 1.31 21.69 5.94
CA ASP A 187 2.37 21.24 6.86
C ASP A 187 1.81 20.35 7.98
N VAL A 188 0.58 20.66 8.39
CA VAL A 188 -0.23 19.88 9.31
C VAL A 188 -1.52 19.49 8.59
N TYR A 189 -1.87 18.21 8.67
CA TYR A 189 -3.06 17.69 8.00
C TYR A 189 -4.30 17.97 8.86
N ASP A 190 -5.41 18.31 8.23
CA ASP A 190 -6.69 18.52 8.90
C ASP A 190 -7.86 18.03 8.04
N GLY A 191 -8.93 17.58 8.69
CA GLY A 191 -10.11 17.07 8.01
C GLY A 191 -10.10 15.55 7.85
N PHE A 192 -10.77 15.03 6.83
CA PHE A 192 -10.96 13.59 6.69
C PHE A 192 -11.12 13.16 5.23
N ASN A 193 -10.83 11.88 4.98
CA ASN A 193 -11.04 11.22 3.70
C ASN A 193 -11.66 9.84 3.95
N VAL A 194 -12.74 9.52 3.25
CA VAL A 194 -13.38 8.21 3.30
C VAL A 194 -13.50 7.66 1.89
N ASP A 195 -12.95 6.48 1.65
CA ASP A 195 -13.08 5.74 0.40
C ASP A 195 -13.75 4.40 0.69
N ALA A 196 -14.81 4.09 -0.05
CA ALA A 196 -15.49 2.80 0.01
C ALA A 196 -15.58 2.23 -1.40
N SER A 197 -15.14 0.99 -1.60
CA SER A 197 -15.11 0.38 -2.92
C SER A 197 -15.44 -1.10 -2.90
N ILE A 198 -15.88 -1.58 -4.05
CA ILE A 198 -16.05 -2.99 -4.37
C ILE A 198 -15.20 -3.27 -5.60
N GLN A 199 -14.45 -4.37 -5.56
CA GLN A 199 -13.72 -4.86 -6.71
C GLN A 199 -13.96 -6.36 -6.92
N ALA A 200 -13.91 -6.78 -8.17
CA ALA A 200 -14.12 -8.17 -8.54
C ALA A 200 -13.23 -8.57 -9.71
N ALA A 201 -12.73 -9.79 -9.64
CA ALA A 201 -11.92 -10.43 -10.67
C ALA A 201 -12.58 -11.75 -11.10
N PRO A 202 -13.78 -11.74 -11.70
CA PRO A 202 -14.47 -12.99 -12.00
C PRO A 202 -13.85 -13.73 -13.20
N ARG A 203 -13.91 -15.08 -13.20
CA ARG A 203 -13.36 -15.91 -14.31
C ARG A 203 -13.80 -15.49 -15.71
N TRP A 204 -15.04 -15.01 -15.86
CA TRP A 204 -15.58 -14.58 -17.17
C TRP A 204 -14.88 -13.33 -17.73
N LEU A 205 -14.14 -12.59 -16.91
CA LEU A 205 -13.29 -11.47 -17.34
C LEU A 205 -11.90 -11.96 -17.78
N ALA A 206 -11.83 -13.16 -18.35
CA ALA A 206 -10.60 -13.77 -18.86
C ALA A 206 -9.51 -14.03 -17.80
N ASN A 207 -9.93 -14.21 -16.54
CA ASN A 207 -9.04 -14.45 -15.40
C ASN A 207 -8.60 -15.91 -15.23
N SER A 208 -9.00 -16.78 -16.15
CA SER A 208 -8.52 -18.17 -16.27
C SER A 208 -7.63 -18.37 -17.50
N LEU A 209 -7.14 -17.30 -18.13
CA LEU A 209 -6.29 -17.40 -19.33
C LEU A 209 -4.85 -17.81 -19.00
N TYR A 210 -4.33 -17.34 -17.87
CA TYR A 210 -3.00 -17.63 -17.34
C TYR A 210 -3.11 -17.53 -15.82
N GLY A 211 -2.87 -18.64 -15.11
CA GLY A 211 -3.30 -18.79 -13.71
C GLY A 211 -4.83 -18.83 -13.56
N ASP A 212 -5.31 -18.83 -12.31
CA ASP A 212 -6.72 -18.65 -11.98
C ASP A 212 -6.88 -17.47 -11.02
N SER A 213 -7.94 -16.69 -11.20
CA SER A 213 -8.30 -15.57 -10.34
C SER A 213 -9.82 -15.42 -10.37
N ASN A 214 -10.43 -15.56 -9.20
CA ASN A 214 -11.87 -15.50 -9.03
C ASN A 214 -12.22 -15.07 -7.61
N PHE A 215 -12.36 -13.76 -7.42
CA PHE A 215 -12.65 -13.19 -6.12
C PHE A 215 -13.46 -11.89 -6.21
N MET A 216 -13.97 -11.47 -5.07
CA MET A 216 -14.60 -10.18 -4.83
C MET A 216 -14.10 -9.62 -3.51
N GLN A 217 -13.83 -8.32 -3.48
CA GLN A 217 -13.35 -7.60 -2.32
C GLN A 217 -14.20 -6.37 -2.06
N LEU A 218 -14.54 -6.16 -0.79
CA LEU A 218 -15.10 -4.92 -0.27
C LEU A 218 -14.03 -4.22 0.56
N ASP A 219 -13.82 -2.94 0.30
CA ASP A 219 -12.83 -2.13 0.97
C ASP A 219 -13.48 -0.85 1.51
N LEU A 220 -13.16 -0.50 2.75
CA LEU A 220 -13.50 0.78 3.35
C LEU A 220 -12.25 1.33 4.04
N THR A 221 -11.80 2.52 3.65
CA THR A 221 -10.75 3.25 4.35
C THR A 221 -11.28 4.60 4.78
N ALA A 222 -11.23 4.90 6.07
CA ALA A 222 -11.52 6.21 6.64
C ALA A 222 -10.27 6.75 7.32
N LYS A 223 -9.86 7.97 6.97
CA LYS A 223 -8.73 8.69 7.54
C LYS A 223 -9.22 10.01 8.11
N GLY A 224 -8.87 10.33 9.35
CA GLY A 224 -9.17 11.58 10.00
C GLY A 224 -7.91 12.22 10.57
N TYR A 225 -7.82 13.53 10.47
CA TYR A 225 -6.71 14.32 10.97
C TYR A 225 -7.24 15.51 11.75
N TYR A 226 -6.59 15.82 12.87
CA TYR A 226 -6.97 16.94 13.71
C TYR A 226 -5.74 17.68 14.21
N SER A 227 -5.56 18.91 13.73
CA SER A 227 -4.46 19.78 14.15
C SER A 227 -4.63 20.21 15.61
N LEU A 228 -3.62 19.92 16.43
CA LEU A 228 -3.58 20.33 17.84
C LEU A 228 -2.78 21.63 18.02
N LEU A 229 -1.70 21.76 17.26
CA LEU A 229 -0.77 22.88 17.36
C LEU A 229 -0.08 23.08 16.02
N GLU A 230 -0.03 24.34 15.58
CA GLU A 230 0.79 24.76 14.45
C GLU A 230 1.46 26.08 14.81
N LEU A 231 2.78 26.03 15.00
CA LEU A 231 3.60 27.20 15.26
C LEU A 231 4.37 27.53 13.98
N LYS A 232 4.03 28.63 13.31
CA LYS A 232 4.82 29.15 12.21
C LYS A 232 6.01 29.93 12.73
N ARG A 233 7.16 29.82 12.05
CA ARG A 233 8.35 30.58 12.42
C ARG A 233 8.12 32.05 12.06
N LYS A 234 8.38 32.96 13.01
CA LYS A 234 8.26 34.39 12.76
C LYS A 234 9.28 34.81 11.69
N ASP A 235 8.81 35.52 10.67
CA ASP A 235 9.63 36.07 9.58
C ASP A 235 10.33 35.02 8.69
N SER A 236 9.77 33.81 8.58
CA SER A 236 10.30 32.73 7.73
C SER A 236 9.16 31.95 7.07
N GLU A 237 9.36 31.52 5.83
CA GLU A 237 8.46 30.60 5.11
C GLU A 237 8.61 29.15 5.58
N LEU A 238 9.62 28.87 6.43
CA LEU A 238 9.86 27.53 6.97
C LEU A 238 8.79 27.14 7.99
N THR A 239 8.37 25.88 7.90
CA THR A 239 7.52 25.21 8.86
C THR A 239 8.19 25.23 10.24
N GLY A 240 7.44 25.66 11.25
CA GLY A 240 7.91 25.60 12.63
C GLY A 240 7.58 24.26 13.29
N LEU A 241 6.88 24.28 14.42
CA LEU A 241 6.53 23.07 15.17
C LEU A 241 5.05 22.73 14.94
N GLY A 242 4.76 21.50 14.51
CA GLY A 242 3.40 21.00 14.30
C GLY A 242 3.10 19.78 15.19
N ILE A 243 1.88 19.70 15.71
CA ILE A 243 1.36 18.49 16.37
C ILE A 243 -0.06 18.25 15.85
N TYR A 244 -0.33 17.02 15.41
CA TYR A 244 -1.68 16.60 15.06
C TYR A 244 -1.94 15.15 15.44
N LEU A 245 -3.23 14.84 15.57
CA LEU A 245 -3.72 13.47 15.71
C LEU A 245 -4.08 12.96 14.32
N ALA A 246 -3.71 11.73 14.01
CA ALA A 246 -4.21 11.03 12.84
C ALA A 246 -4.86 9.72 13.28
N ASP A 247 -6.00 9.41 12.69
CA ASP A 247 -6.69 8.14 12.90
C ASP A 247 -7.04 7.53 11.54
N ARG A 248 -6.78 6.23 11.38
CA ARG A 248 -7.10 5.50 10.15
C ARG A 248 -7.81 4.22 10.49
N VAL A 249 -9.03 4.07 9.98
CA VAL A 249 -9.80 2.83 10.02
C VAL A 249 -9.79 2.19 8.64
N GLN A 250 -9.48 0.90 8.57
CA GLN A 250 -9.54 0.10 7.35
C GLN A 250 -10.37 -1.15 7.60
N VAL A 251 -11.29 -1.46 6.70
CA VAL A 251 -12.11 -2.68 6.72
C VAL A 251 -12.00 -3.33 5.36
N ASP A 252 -11.69 -4.61 5.34
CA ASP A 252 -11.56 -5.37 4.11
C ASP A 252 -12.29 -6.70 4.27
N TYR A 253 -13.02 -7.08 3.23
CA TYR A 253 -13.67 -8.38 3.14
C TYR A 253 -13.44 -8.96 1.74
N LEU A 254 -12.54 -9.93 1.65
CA LEU A 254 -12.12 -10.60 0.42
C LEU A 254 -12.59 -12.05 0.45
N ILE A 255 -13.38 -12.44 -0.55
CA ILE A 255 -13.89 -13.81 -0.72
C ILE A 255 -13.67 -14.29 -2.15
N GLY A 256 -13.41 -15.58 -2.32
CA GLY A 256 -13.16 -16.19 -3.63
C GLY A 256 -12.68 -17.62 -3.50
N ASP A 257 -12.81 -18.39 -4.57
CA ASP A 257 -12.26 -19.76 -4.67
C ASP A 257 -10.86 -19.79 -5.31
N ALA A 258 -10.39 -18.65 -5.84
CA ALA A 258 -9.05 -18.49 -6.37
C ALA A 258 -8.58 -17.04 -6.14
N VAL A 259 -7.95 -16.79 -4.99
CA VAL A 259 -7.38 -15.49 -4.62
C VAL A 259 -5.85 -15.50 -4.85
N PRO A 260 -5.32 -14.78 -5.86
CA PRO A 260 -3.88 -14.70 -6.08
C PRO A 260 -3.14 -14.06 -4.92
N GLN A 261 -1.90 -14.49 -4.64
CA GLN A 261 -1.10 -14.03 -3.50
C GLN A 261 -0.96 -12.50 -3.46
N TYR A 262 -0.79 -11.86 -4.62
CA TYR A 262 -0.73 -10.40 -4.72
C TYR A 262 -1.96 -9.68 -4.12
N TYR A 263 -3.15 -10.25 -4.28
CA TYR A 263 -4.39 -9.67 -3.75
C TYR A 263 -4.63 -10.01 -2.28
N GLN A 264 -3.90 -10.98 -1.72
CA GLN A 264 -3.94 -11.30 -0.29
C GLN A 264 -3.11 -10.31 0.54
N GLU A 265 -2.13 -9.64 -0.06
CA GLU A 265 -1.23 -8.69 0.62
C GLU A 265 -1.98 -7.56 1.33
N ASN A 266 -2.86 -6.88 0.59
CA ASN A 266 -3.58 -5.71 1.07
C ASN A 266 -4.52 -6.04 2.24
N PRO A 267 -5.38 -7.07 2.17
CA PRO A 267 -6.32 -7.37 3.24
C PRO A 267 -5.68 -8.05 4.45
N ALA A 268 -4.47 -8.62 4.34
CA ALA A 268 -3.78 -9.24 5.47
C ALA A 268 -3.56 -8.26 6.63
N LEU A 269 -3.86 -8.70 7.86
CA LEU A 269 -3.84 -7.82 9.02
C LEU A 269 -2.44 -7.26 9.30
N GLY A 270 -1.41 -8.10 9.16
CA GLY A 270 -0.02 -7.72 9.39
C GLY A 270 0.52 -6.67 8.42
N THR A 271 -0.10 -6.48 7.25
CA THR A 271 0.25 -5.39 6.31
C THR A 271 -0.26 -4.03 6.81
N LYS A 272 -1.34 -4.00 7.60
CA LYS A 272 -2.02 -2.78 8.06
C LYS A 272 -1.64 -2.37 9.48
N MET A 273 -1.02 -3.28 10.23
CA MET A 273 -0.62 -3.09 11.62
C MET A 273 0.90 -3.04 11.75
N ARG A 274 1.41 -2.11 12.55
CA ARG A 274 2.83 -2.08 12.92
C ARG A 274 3.10 -3.06 14.05
N GLY A 275 4.31 -3.61 14.14
CA GLY A 275 4.67 -4.56 15.20
C GLY A 275 4.34 -6.03 14.87
N PHE A 276 3.81 -6.31 13.68
CA PHE A 276 3.54 -7.67 13.19
C PHE A 276 4.17 -7.84 11.80
N GLU A 277 4.41 -9.09 11.41
CA GLU A 277 5.00 -9.42 10.12
C GLU A 277 4.06 -9.03 8.97
N ARG A 278 4.58 -8.34 7.96
CA ARG A 278 3.82 -7.95 6.75
C ARG A 278 3.23 -9.19 6.10
N MET A 279 1.99 -9.15 5.63
CA MET A 279 1.26 -10.30 5.06
C MET A 279 0.93 -11.45 6.03
N SER A 280 1.18 -11.31 7.33
CA SER A 280 0.64 -12.25 8.32
C SER A 280 -0.88 -12.07 8.50
N MET A 281 -1.56 -13.16 8.91
CA MET A 281 -3.00 -13.18 9.19
C MET A 281 -3.85 -12.77 7.96
N GLY A 282 -3.61 -13.43 6.83
CA GLY A 282 -4.38 -13.27 5.58
C GLY A 282 -5.69 -14.05 5.59
N THR A 283 -6.70 -13.55 6.31
CA THR A 283 -8.06 -14.14 6.34
C THR A 283 -9.07 -13.30 5.55
N GLU A 284 -10.22 -13.88 5.23
CA GLU A 284 -11.30 -13.22 4.48
C GLU A 284 -11.67 -11.82 5.00
N PHE A 285 -11.77 -11.63 6.32
CA PHE A 285 -12.16 -10.36 6.93
C PHE A 285 -11.04 -9.78 7.79
N THR A 286 -10.77 -8.48 7.63
CA THR A 286 -9.96 -7.70 8.56
C THR A 286 -10.56 -6.33 8.84
N ILE A 287 -10.38 -5.85 10.07
CA ILE A 287 -10.66 -4.47 10.46
C ILE A 287 -9.50 -3.96 11.32
N VAL A 288 -9.01 -2.76 11.02
CA VAL A 288 -7.89 -2.12 11.72
C VAL A 288 -8.22 -0.68 12.04
N ASN A 289 -7.80 -0.25 13.22
CA ASN A 289 -7.69 1.14 13.62
C ASN A 289 -6.22 1.46 13.93
N ASN A 290 -5.67 2.46 13.25
CA ASN A 290 -4.32 2.99 13.47
C ASN A 290 -4.44 4.42 13.99
N PHE A 291 -4.14 4.62 15.28
CA PHE A 291 -4.12 5.94 15.89
C PHE A 291 -2.68 6.43 16.04
N ASP A 292 -2.41 7.65 15.57
CA ASP A 292 -1.11 8.29 15.64
C ASP A 292 -1.19 9.65 16.34
N ILE A 293 -0.17 9.95 17.15
CA ILE A 293 0.20 11.30 17.55
C ILE A 293 1.45 11.68 16.78
N ARG A 294 1.35 12.67 15.90
CA ARG A 294 2.44 13.07 15.01
C ARG A 294 3.00 14.43 15.41
N LEU A 295 4.31 14.50 15.52
CA LEU A 295 5.07 15.70 15.82
C LEU A 295 5.99 16.03 14.65
N TYR A 296 5.81 17.22 14.10
CA TYR A 296 6.66 17.78 13.06
C TYR A 296 7.58 18.79 13.72
N GLY A 297 8.86 18.48 13.73
CA GLY A 297 9.86 19.38 14.28
C GLY A 297 10.20 20.52 13.33
N ILE A 298 11.08 21.39 13.81
CA ILE A 298 11.51 22.59 13.08
C ILE A 298 12.27 22.16 11.82
N GLU A 299 11.90 22.79 10.72
CA GLU A 299 12.58 22.65 9.45
C GLU A 299 14.01 23.23 9.51
N PHE A 300 14.99 22.40 9.13
CA PHE A 300 16.42 22.78 9.17
C PHE A 300 16.91 23.34 7.84
N VAL A 301 16.32 22.87 6.75
CA VAL A 301 16.56 23.23 5.35
C VAL A 301 15.19 23.14 4.67
N ASP A 302 14.95 23.98 3.66
CA ASP A 302 13.73 23.99 2.86
C ASP A 302 13.19 22.56 2.58
N ASN A 303 12.00 22.29 3.10
CA ASN A 303 11.22 21.07 3.10
C ASN A 303 11.93 19.84 3.71
N ILE A 304 12.84 20.04 4.65
CA ILE A 304 13.51 18.98 5.42
C ILE A 304 13.33 19.23 6.92
N ASN A 305 12.47 18.42 7.54
CA ASN A 305 12.14 18.51 8.95
C ASN A 305 12.07 17.13 9.61
N PRO A 306 12.39 17.00 10.91
CA PRO A 306 12.25 15.75 11.62
C PRO A 306 10.79 15.49 11.94
N VAL A 307 10.42 14.21 11.95
CA VAL A 307 9.08 13.74 12.28
C VAL A 307 9.21 12.67 13.36
N ALA A 308 8.39 12.78 14.39
CA ALA A 308 8.22 11.74 15.40
C ALA A 308 6.76 11.31 15.45
N VAL A 309 6.52 10.01 15.52
CA VAL A 309 5.17 9.45 15.62
C VAL A 309 5.12 8.54 16.83
N LEU A 310 4.10 8.69 17.66
CA LEU A 310 3.69 7.68 18.63
C LEU A 310 2.44 7.02 18.09
N PHE A 311 2.36 5.69 18.15
CA PHE A 311 1.22 4.99 17.57
C PHE A 311 0.60 3.94 18.47
N TRP A 312 -0.67 3.67 18.21
CA TRP A 312 -1.45 2.59 18.78
C TRP A 312 -2.30 1.95 17.68
N ASP A 313 -2.02 0.69 17.38
CA ASP A 313 -2.75 -0.08 16.38
C ASP A 313 -3.60 -1.14 17.07
N THR A 314 -4.85 -1.28 16.63
CA THR A 314 -5.76 -2.35 17.07
C THR A 314 -6.43 -2.94 15.86
N GLY A 315 -6.42 -4.26 15.73
CA GLY A 315 -6.99 -4.93 14.59
C GLY A 315 -7.58 -6.27 14.93
N TYR A 316 -8.54 -6.69 14.12
CA TYR A 316 -9.22 -7.96 14.25
C TYR A 316 -9.28 -8.63 12.87
N TYR A 317 -8.92 -9.90 12.83
CA TYR A 317 -9.03 -10.75 11.65
C TYR A 317 -10.00 -11.89 11.93
N ALA A 318 -10.72 -12.33 10.90
CA ALA A 318 -11.64 -13.45 10.99
C ALA A 318 -11.91 -14.09 9.63
N GLY A 319 -12.33 -15.35 9.65
CA GLY A 319 -12.75 -16.09 8.46
C GLY A 319 -11.73 -17.14 8.05
N ASP A 320 -11.91 -17.64 6.85
CA ASP A 320 -11.00 -18.64 6.30
C ASP A 320 -9.69 -17.98 5.85
N PHE A 321 -8.57 -18.68 6.03
CA PHE A 321 -7.34 -18.32 5.34
C PHE A 321 -7.54 -18.55 3.83
N TYR A 322 -7.07 -17.61 3.02
CA TYR A 322 -7.36 -17.61 1.59
C TYR A 322 -6.98 -18.93 0.91
N ASN A 323 -7.90 -19.44 0.08
CA ASN A 323 -7.77 -20.71 -0.65
C ASN A 323 -7.62 -21.96 0.25
N THR A 324 -8.09 -21.88 1.52
CA THR A 324 -8.12 -23.01 2.46
C THR A 324 -9.48 -23.10 3.16
N ASP A 325 -9.77 -24.23 3.80
CA ASP A 325 -10.93 -24.40 4.70
C ASP A 325 -10.55 -24.11 6.19
N TYR A 326 -9.38 -23.53 6.45
CA TYR A 326 -8.92 -23.27 7.80
C TYR A 326 -9.42 -21.92 8.31
N ASN A 327 -10.38 -21.98 9.22
CA ASN A 327 -11.02 -20.81 9.82
C ASN A 327 -10.30 -20.36 11.09
N GLU A 328 -10.01 -19.07 11.21
CA GLU A 328 -9.45 -18.48 12.42
C GLU A 328 -10.02 -17.09 12.67
N ALA A 329 -9.96 -16.63 13.92
CA ALA A 329 -10.19 -15.25 14.26
C ALA A 329 -9.35 -14.81 15.45
N GLY A 330 -8.94 -13.55 15.48
CA GLY A 330 -8.10 -13.03 16.56
C GLY A 330 -8.07 -11.52 16.63
N LEU A 331 -7.96 -11.02 17.87
CA LEU A 331 -7.61 -9.63 18.15
C LEU A 331 -6.09 -9.48 18.19
N ARG A 332 -5.58 -8.39 17.63
CA ARG A 332 -4.19 -7.96 17.74
C ARG A 332 -4.14 -6.51 18.17
N MET A 333 -3.13 -6.19 18.97
CA MET A 333 -2.86 -4.81 19.39
C MET A 333 -1.36 -4.60 19.45
N SER A 334 -0.91 -3.41 19.08
CA SER A 334 0.48 -3.01 19.19
C SER A 334 0.60 -1.52 19.43
N THR A 335 1.77 -1.11 19.92
CA THR A 335 2.13 0.30 20.10
C THR A 335 3.60 0.50 19.78
N GLY A 336 4.05 1.74 19.64
CA GLY A 336 5.44 2.02 19.38
C GLY A 336 5.68 3.45 18.97
N PHE A 337 6.81 3.67 18.32
CA PHE A 337 7.20 4.98 17.85
C PHE A 337 8.00 4.91 16.55
N GLU A 338 8.01 6.04 15.86
CA GLU A 338 8.72 6.24 14.60
C GLU A 338 9.52 7.53 14.69
N LEU A 339 10.73 7.51 14.15
CA LEU A 339 11.58 8.68 13.99
C LEU A 339 12.01 8.77 12.54
N ALA A 340 11.66 9.86 11.86
CA ALA A 340 11.92 10.04 10.45
C ALA A 340 12.38 11.46 10.13
N LEU A 341 12.92 11.63 8.93
CA LEU A 341 13.12 12.92 8.27
C LEU A 341 12.15 12.99 7.11
N ASN A 342 11.33 14.05 7.08
CA ASN A 342 10.62 14.46 5.88
C ASN A 342 11.64 15.06 4.89
N ILE A 343 11.52 14.71 3.62
CA ILE A 343 12.43 15.09 2.54
C ILE A 343 11.59 15.64 1.40
N VAL A 344 11.66 16.95 1.23
CA VAL A 344 11.06 17.74 0.14
C VAL A 344 9.55 17.50 0.00
N ASP A 345 8.85 17.32 1.12
CA ASP A 345 7.40 16.99 1.21
C ASP A 345 6.96 15.82 0.34
N PHE A 346 7.93 15.00 -0.08
CA PHE A 346 7.74 13.90 -1.03
C PHE A 346 7.90 12.56 -0.33
N ALA A 347 8.86 12.46 0.60
CA ALA A 347 9.16 11.21 1.29
C ALA A 347 9.54 11.42 2.75
N GLN A 348 9.17 10.46 3.59
CA GLN A 348 9.70 10.31 4.94
C GLN A 348 10.61 9.09 4.99
N VAL A 349 11.83 9.29 5.50
CA VAL A 349 12.83 8.23 5.68
C VAL A 349 13.20 8.16 7.15
N GLY A 350 13.08 6.97 7.73
CA GLY A 350 13.24 6.84 9.17
C GLY A 350 13.38 5.42 9.67
N TYR A 351 13.18 5.27 10.97
CA TYR A 351 13.21 4.01 11.67
C TYR A 351 11.95 3.87 12.53
N ARG A 352 11.39 2.67 12.54
CA ARG A 352 10.18 2.30 13.29
C ARG A 352 10.52 1.26 14.33
N PHE A 353 9.90 1.39 15.50
CA PHE A 353 9.89 0.38 16.56
C PHE A 353 8.45 0.08 16.93
N GLY A 354 8.05 -1.19 16.87
CA GLY A 354 6.71 -1.66 17.24
C GLY A 354 6.77 -2.79 18.26
N PHE A 355 5.85 -2.76 19.20
CA PHE A 355 5.74 -3.68 20.32
C PHE A 355 4.34 -4.31 20.31
N PRO A 356 4.22 -5.63 20.10
CA PRO A 356 2.97 -6.35 20.30
C PRO A 356 2.49 -6.21 21.75
N LEU A 357 1.21 -5.86 21.93
CA LEU A 357 0.53 -5.81 23.23
C LEU A 357 -0.42 -6.99 23.41
N ILE A 358 -1.11 -7.38 22.33
CA ILE A 358 -1.98 -8.56 22.27
C ILE A 358 -1.65 -9.35 21.01
N GLY A 359 -1.40 -10.65 21.20
CA GLY A 359 -0.88 -11.55 20.18
C GLY A 359 0.64 -11.62 20.21
N GLU A 360 1.18 -12.65 19.59
CA GLU A 360 2.60 -12.82 19.35
C GLU A 360 2.87 -12.55 17.88
N ASN A 361 4.05 -12.01 17.59
CA ASN A 361 4.57 -12.00 16.24
C ASN A 361 5.06 -13.42 15.88
N LEU A 362 5.05 -13.77 14.60
CA LEU A 362 5.42 -15.11 14.14
C LEU A 362 6.87 -15.46 14.45
N GLN A 363 7.75 -14.45 14.51
CA GLN A 363 9.15 -14.61 14.91
C GLN A 363 9.36 -14.70 16.44
N GLN A 364 8.30 -14.58 17.26
CA GLN A 364 8.35 -14.55 18.73
C GLN A 364 9.26 -13.46 19.34
N GLU A 365 9.64 -12.44 18.56
CA GLU A 365 10.39 -11.30 19.05
C GLU A 365 9.51 -10.33 19.85
N SER A 366 10.02 -9.85 20.99
CA SER A 366 9.31 -8.85 21.80
C SER A 366 9.14 -7.47 21.13
N MET A 367 9.82 -7.24 20.00
CA MET A 367 9.85 -5.96 19.30
C MET A 367 10.17 -6.18 17.82
N GLN A 368 9.39 -5.56 16.95
CA GLN A 368 9.70 -5.45 15.52
C GLN A 368 10.35 -4.10 15.25
N SER A 369 11.40 -4.08 14.43
CA SER A 369 12.04 -2.83 14.02
C SER A 369 12.44 -2.83 12.56
N GLY A 370 12.51 -1.66 11.94
CA GLY A 370 12.83 -1.57 10.53
C GLY A 370 13.00 -0.16 10.01
N ILE A 371 13.70 -0.06 8.89
CA ILE A 371 13.79 1.18 8.11
C ILE A 371 12.45 1.41 7.44
N MET A 372 12.01 2.66 7.46
CA MET A 372 10.77 3.09 6.84
C MET A 372 11.06 4.07 5.71
N PHE A 373 10.39 3.83 4.58
CA PHE A 373 10.25 4.78 3.49
C PHE A 373 8.74 4.97 3.25
N MET A 374 8.22 6.16 3.51
CA MET A 374 6.84 6.52 3.19
C MET A 374 6.83 7.65 2.19
N TYR A 375 6.09 7.50 1.10
CA TYR A 375 5.88 8.59 0.17
C TYR A 375 4.60 9.36 0.50
N GLN A 376 4.63 10.68 0.33
CA GLN A 376 3.49 11.56 0.50
C GLN A 376 3.00 11.99 -0.89
N PHE A 377 1.82 11.51 -1.29
CA PHE A 377 1.12 11.87 -2.53
C PHE A 377 -0.29 12.33 -2.20
#